data_AF-A0A819G7T4-F1
#
_entry.id   AF-A0A819G7T4-F1
#
_cell.length_a   1.000
_cell.length_b   1.000
_cell.length_c   1.000
_cell.angle_alpha   90.00
_cell.angle_beta   90.00
_cell.angle_gamma   90.00
#
_symmetry.space_group_name_H-M   'P 1'
#
loop_
_entity.id
_entity.type
_entity.pdbx_description
1 polymer ?
#
loop_
_entity_poly.entity_id
_entity_poly.type
_entity_poly.pdbx_seq_one_letter_code
_entity_poly.pdbx_strand_id
1 'polypeptide(L)'
;MTLVTGNDSRPQSLVISDFNNDDLMDIGVVNSHTHNIGIFLGYGNISFANQMAYSTGLYSFPCSMAIGDFNNDTRVDIVFVSYGETVRNGLIGGKAILTGEPVDSINSLSRFWPRASVVAEKLWSSSTTDNNEDALPRFHIHRSRLLELPTYSVI
;
A
#
# COMPACT_ATOMS: atom_id res chain seq x y z
N MET A 1 21.02 10.41 -19.66
CA MET A 1 20.45 10.58 -18.31
C MET A 1 20.52 9.24 -17.61
N THR A 2 20.98 9.20 -16.36
CA THR A 2 21.05 7.97 -15.56
C THR A 2 20.22 8.16 -14.31
N LEU A 3 19.25 7.29 -14.06
CA LEU A 3 18.47 7.27 -12.83
C LEU A 3 19.15 6.32 -11.85
N VAL A 4 19.25 6.75 -10.59
CA VAL A 4 19.92 5.98 -9.54
C VAL A 4 18.86 5.53 -8.54
N THR A 5 18.76 4.21 -8.34
CA THR A 5 17.76 3.56 -7.48
C THR A 5 18.26 3.29 -6.06
N GLY A 6 19.43 3.84 -5.70
CA GLY A 6 20.16 3.61 -4.46
C GLY A 6 21.27 2.56 -4.58
N ASN A 7 22.28 2.66 -3.71
CA ASN A 7 23.40 1.71 -3.65
C ASN A 7 22.88 0.31 -3.32
N ASP A 8 23.46 -0.69 -3.99
CA ASP A 8 23.13 -2.11 -3.85
C ASP A 8 21.65 -2.47 -4.09
N SER A 9 20.84 -1.57 -4.66
CA SER A 9 19.38 -1.74 -4.83
C SER A 9 18.95 -3.00 -5.59
N ARG A 10 19.80 -3.46 -6.53
CA ARG A 10 19.58 -4.66 -7.36
C ARG A 10 18.18 -4.66 -8.00
N PRO A 11 17.90 -3.71 -8.91
CA PRO A 11 16.59 -3.58 -9.54
C PRO A 11 16.22 -4.86 -10.31
N GLN A 12 14.98 -5.32 -10.16
CA GLN A 12 14.49 -6.58 -10.77
C GLN A 12 13.41 -6.37 -11.83
N SER A 13 12.56 -5.36 -11.63
CA SER A 13 11.42 -5.09 -12.50
C SER A 13 11.21 -3.58 -12.62
N LEU A 14 10.68 -3.16 -13.76
CA LEU A 14 10.34 -1.78 -14.06
C LEU A 14 8.95 -1.71 -14.70
N VAL A 15 8.20 -0.67 -14.34
CA VAL A 15 6.88 -0.35 -14.90
C VAL A 15 6.81 1.12 -15.23
N ILE A 16 5.93 1.49 -16.16
CA ILE A 16 5.71 2.87 -16.58
C ILE A 16 4.21 3.12 -16.51
N SER A 17 3.83 4.19 -15.82
CA SER A 17 2.45 4.64 -15.69
C SER A 17 2.42 6.06 -15.14
N ASP A 18 1.29 6.73 -15.25
CA ASP A 18 1.02 7.94 -14.46
C ASP A 18 0.61 7.51 -13.03
N PHE A 19 1.51 7.66 -12.05
CA PHE A 19 1.25 7.23 -10.66
C PHE A 19 0.67 8.34 -9.80
N ASN A 20 0.80 9.60 -10.20
CA ASN A 20 0.33 10.77 -9.45
C ASN A 20 -0.87 11.48 -10.12
N ASN A 21 -1.36 10.96 -11.25
CA ASN A 21 -2.47 11.47 -12.05
C ASN A 21 -2.22 12.89 -12.57
N ASP A 22 -1.02 13.17 -13.07
CA ASP A 22 -0.61 14.45 -13.65
C ASP A 22 -0.52 14.47 -15.19
N ASP A 23 -0.99 13.40 -15.85
CA ASP A 23 -0.92 13.14 -17.29
C ASP A 23 0.51 12.99 -17.83
N LEU A 24 1.52 12.83 -16.96
CA LEU A 24 2.91 12.56 -17.32
C LEU A 24 3.27 11.11 -16.97
N MET A 25 4.20 10.55 -17.75
CA MET A 25 4.65 9.18 -17.54
C MET A 25 5.72 9.15 -16.43
N ASP A 26 5.44 8.38 -15.39
CA ASP A 26 6.35 8.09 -14.30
C ASP A 26 6.99 6.70 -14.46
N ILE A 27 8.02 6.43 -13.66
CA ILE A 27 8.71 5.14 -13.65
C ILE A 27 8.66 4.52 -12.26
N GLY A 28 8.16 3.29 -12.19
CA GLY A 28 8.22 2.43 -11.00
C GLY A 28 9.33 1.41 -11.14
N VAL A 29 10.14 1.22 -10.09
CA VAL A 29 11.26 0.26 -10.05
C VAL A 29 11.19 -0.59 -8.80
N VAL A 30 11.35 -1.90 -8.96
CA VAL A 30 11.43 -2.85 -7.85
C VAL A 30 12.88 -3.06 -7.45
N ASN A 31 13.23 -2.71 -6.21
CA ASN A 31 14.58 -2.88 -5.65
C ASN A 31 14.61 -4.02 -4.64
N SER A 32 15.11 -5.17 -5.10
CA SER A 32 15.06 -6.42 -4.33
C SER A 32 15.92 -6.40 -3.07
N HIS A 33 17.10 -5.78 -3.11
CA HIS A 33 18.06 -5.87 -2.01
C HIS A 33 17.85 -4.78 -0.96
N THR A 34 17.36 -3.61 -1.40
CA THR A 34 16.99 -2.51 -0.49
C THR A 34 15.52 -2.61 -0.04
N HIS A 35 14.85 -3.71 -0.36
CA HIS A 35 13.52 -4.08 0.09
C HIS A 35 12.44 -3.02 -0.18
N ASN A 36 12.53 -2.30 -1.30
CA ASN A 36 11.62 -1.19 -1.60
C ASN A 36 11.22 -1.14 -3.07
N ILE A 37 10.18 -0.35 -3.32
CA ILE A 37 9.75 0.09 -4.64
C ILE A 37 10.11 1.57 -4.78
N GLY A 38 10.87 1.92 -5.79
CA GLY A 38 11.13 3.29 -6.20
C GLY A 38 10.10 3.81 -7.17
N ILE A 39 9.64 5.05 -7.00
CA ILE A 39 8.86 5.78 -8.00
C ILE A 39 9.64 7.04 -8.39
N PHE A 40 9.79 7.27 -9.68
CA PHE A 40 10.40 8.46 -10.28
C PHE A 40 9.32 9.21 -11.04
N LEU A 41 8.94 10.39 -10.54
CA LEU A 41 7.92 11.22 -11.17
C LEU A 41 8.48 11.91 -12.41
N GLY A 42 7.77 11.87 -13.52
CA GLY A 42 8.15 12.48 -14.79
C GLY A 42 7.83 13.97 -14.83
N TYR A 43 8.68 14.76 -15.50
CA TYR A 43 8.41 16.17 -15.79
C TYR A 43 7.98 16.43 -17.24
N GLY A 44 7.65 15.36 -18.00
CA GLY A 44 7.20 15.46 -19.39
C GLY A 44 8.29 15.82 -20.42
N ASN A 45 9.51 16.08 -19.97
CA ASN A 45 10.65 16.47 -20.80
C ASN A 45 11.80 15.45 -20.73
N ILE A 46 11.47 14.16 -20.55
CA ILE A 46 12.43 13.04 -20.39
C ILE A 46 13.28 13.18 -19.09
N SER A 47 12.96 14.17 -18.25
CA SER A 47 13.55 14.31 -16.92
C SER A 47 12.62 13.75 -15.85
N PHE A 48 13.23 13.27 -14.76
CA PHE A 48 12.51 12.65 -13.65
C PHE A 48 12.98 13.25 -12.32
N ALA A 49 12.09 13.28 -11.34
CA ALA A 49 12.38 13.64 -9.97
C ALA A 49 13.30 12.61 -9.29
N ASN A 50 13.78 12.94 -8.09
CA ASN A 50 14.45 11.95 -7.24
C ASN A 50 13.50 10.81 -6.88
N GLN A 51 14.06 9.62 -6.73
CA GLN A 51 13.31 8.42 -6.35
C GLN A 51 12.58 8.62 -5.02
N MET A 52 11.28 8.35 -5.03
CA MET A 52 10.49 8.11 -3.82
C MET A 52 10.49 6.62 -3.51
N ALA A 53 10.98 6.23 -2.34
CA ALA A 53 11.11 4.82 -1.95
C ALA A 53 10.01 4.39 -0.98
N TYR A 54 9.26 3.35 -1.37
CA TYR A 54 8.22 2.71 -0.58
C TYR A 54 8.72 1.35 -0.06
N SER A 55 8.82 1.21 1.25
CA SER A 55 9.27 -0.04 1.87
C SER A 55 8.27 -1.17 1.63
N THR A 56 8.77 -2.32 1.16
CA THR A 56 7.98 -3.56 1.01
C THR A 56 7.99 -4.42 2.29
N GLY A 57 8.67 -3.95 3.34
CA GLY A 57 8.83 -4.65 4.62
C GLY A 57 10.25 -5.18 4.84
N LEU A 58 10.60 -5.42 6.10
CA LEU A 58 11.88 -6.00 6.47
C LEU A 58 12.00 -7.43 5.93
N TYR A 59 13.18 -7.77 5.39
CA TYR A 59 13.48 -9.10 4.84
C TYR A 59 12.54 -9.53 3.69
N SER A 60 11.95 -8.56 2.98
CA SER A 60 11.14 -8.78 1.77
C SER A 60 12.01 -8.61 0.53
N PHE A 61 12.04 -9.61 -0.35
CA PHE A 61 12.74 -9.52 -1.63
C PHE A 61 11.71 -9.38 -2.77
N PRO A 62 11.27 -8.16 -3.08
CA PRO A 62 10.35 -7.95 -4.19
C PRO A 62 11.07 -8.26 -5.50
N CYS A 63 10.39 -8.98 -6.39
CA CYS A 63 10.99 -9.48 -7.64
C CYS A 63 10.21 -9.09 -8.89
N SER A 64 8.89 -8.90 -8.78
CA SER A 64 8.03 -8.55 -9.91
C SER A 64 6.94 -7.59 -9.50
N MET A 65 6.47 -6.79 -10.45
CA MET A 65 5.41 -5.80 -10.26
C MET A 65 4.48 -5.77 -11.47
N ALA A 66 3.21 -5.54 -11.21
CA ALA A 66 2.18 -5.25 -12.19
C ALA A 66 1.42 -3.97 -11.78
N ILE A 67 0.88 -3.30 -12.77
CA ILE A 67 0.09 -2.07 -12.62
C ILE A 67 -1.26 -2.25 -13.29
N GLY A 68 -2.27 -1.55 -12.78
CA GLY A 68 -3.63 -1.55 -13.32
C GLY A 68 -4.60 -0.92 -12.33
N ASP A 69 -5.84 -0.68 -12.75
CA ASP A 69 -6.92 -0.33 -11.83
C ASP A 69 -7.53 -1.63 -11.28
N PHE A 70 -7.08 -2.07 -10.10
CA PHE A 70 -7.52 -3.33 -9.50
C PHE A 70 -8.68 -3.13 -8.51
N ASN A 71 -8.86 -1.90 -8.02
CA ASN A 71 -9.88 -1.54 -7.04
C ASN A 71 -11.08 -0.78 -7.65
N ASN A 72 -11.03 -0.48 -8.96
CA ASN A 72 -12.01 0.28 -9.74
C ASN A 72 -12.22 1.72 -9.22
N ASP A 73 -11.13 2.37 -8.80
CA ASP A 73 -11.12 3.77 -8.33
C ASP A 73 -10.61 4.76 -9.39
N THR A 74 -10.37 4.29 -10.61
CA THR A 74 -9.85 5.06 -11.76
C THR A 74 -8.42 5.55 -11.63
N ARG A 75 -7.70 5.14 -10.58
CA ARG A 75 -6.28 5.41 -10.38
C ARG A 75 -5.46 4.15 -10.63
N VAL A 76 -4.17 4.35 -10.85
CA VAL A 76 -3.23 3.24 -11.06
C VAL A 76 -2.90 2.62 -9.71
N ASP A 77 -3.28 1.35 -9.54
CA ASP A 77 -2.84 0.53 -8.42
C ASP A 77 -1.54 -0.22 -8.78
N ILE A 78 -0.75 -0.48 -7.74
CA ILE A 78 0.49 -1.25 -7.84
C ILE A 78 0.35 -2.56 -7.07
N VAL A 79 0.60 -3.66 -7.76
CA VAL A 79 0.70 -5.00 -7.16
C VAL A 79 2.12 -5.50 -7.37
N PHE A 80 2.73 -6.05 -6.34
CA PHE A 80 4.05 -6.65 -6.44
C PHE A 80 4.08 -8.03 -5.78
N VAL A 81 5.01 -8.85 -6.25
CA VAL A 81 5.31 -10.15 -5.64
C VAL A 81 6.67 -10.03 -4.97
N SER A 82 6.73 -10.44 -3.71
CA SER A 82 7.97 -10.63 -2.97
C SER A 82 8.02 -12.04 -2.40
N TYR A 83 9.24 -12.53 -2.22
CA TYR A 83 9.52 -13.68 -1.38
C TYR A 83 10.20 -13.17 -0.10
N GLY A 84 9.72 -13.59 1.06
CA GLY A 84 10.31 -13.22 2.35
C GLY A 84 11.13 -14.36 2.92
N GLU A 85 12.20 -14.05 3.64
CA GLU A 85 12.79 -15.02 4.57
C GLU A 85 11.94 -15.03 5.84
N THR A 86 11.15 -16.08 6.01
CA THR A 86 10.21 -16.17 7.12
C THR A 86 10.95 -16.50 8.42
N VAL A 87 11.18 -15.51 9.29
CA VAL A 87 11.44 -15.82 10.71
C VAL A 87 10.09 -16.01 11.40
N ARG A 88 9.59 -17.26 11.35
CA ARG A 88 8.38 -17.84 11.99
C ARG A 88 7.17 -18.01 11.05
N ASN A 89 6.93 -19.28 10.73
CA ASN A 89 5.71 -19.86 10.15
C ASN A 89 5.47 -19.71 8.63
N GLY A 90 6.42 -20.19 7.82
CA GLY A 90 6.16 -20.92 6.58
C GLY A 90 5.15 -20.33 5.58
N LEU A 91 4.98 -19.01 5.53
CA LEU A 91 4.08 -18.36 4.59
C LEU A 91 4.89 -17.95 3.35
N ILE A 92 4.89 -18.81 2.34
CA ILE A 92 5.25 -18.39 0.96
C ILE A 92 4.04 -17.59 0.46
N GLY A 93 3.97 -16.32 0.83
CA GLY A 93 2.82 -15.45 0.52
C GLY A 93 3.31 -14.11 -0.01
N GLY A 94 3.07 -13.86 -1.30
CA GLY A 94 3.22 -12.53 -1.89
C GLY A 94 2.24 -11.58 -1.21
N LYS A 95 2.76 -10.62 -0.44
CA LYS A 95 1.97 -9.59 0.22
C LYS A 95 2.18 -8.26 -0.51
N ALA A 96 1.14 -7.73 -1.14
CA ALA A 96 1.13 -6.35 -1.63
C ALA A 96 -0.28 -5.88 -2.03
N ILE A 97 -0.74 -4.79 -1.41
CA ILE A 97 -1.63 -3.81 -2.04
C ILE A 97 -1.03 -2.46 -1.66
N LEU A 98 -0.46 -1.73 -2.63
CA LEU A 98 -0.19 -0.30 -2.50
C LEU A 98 -1.28 0.37 -3.35
N THR A 99 -2.35 0.81 -2.71
CA THR A 99 -3.42 1.59 -3.37
C THR A 99 -2.84 2.93 -3.80
N GLY A 100 -3.12 3.36 -5.04
CA GLY A 100 -2.66 4.61 -5.67
C GLY A 100 -3.24 5.89 -5.06
N GLU A 101 -3.33 5.95 -3.74
CA GLU A 101 -3.93 7.07 -3.03
C GLU A 101 -2.84 7.90 -2.37
N PRO A 102 -2.79 9.22 -2.58
CA PRO A 102 -2.05 10.10 -1.69
C PRO A 102 -2.67 9.93 -0.30
N VAL A 103 -1.96 9.24 0.59
CA VAL A 103 -2.31 9.17 2.01
C VAL A 103 -1.88 10.49 2.63
N ASP A 104 -2.62 11.55 2.33
CA ASP A 104 -2.52 12.77 3.11
C ASP A 104 -3.04 12.48 4.51
N SER A 105 -2.43 13.11 5.52
CA SER A 105 -2.76 12.95 6.95
C SER A 105 -4.22 13.23 7.30
N ILE A 106 -5.00 13.76 6.34
CA ILE A 106 -6.39 14.19 6.46
C ILE A 106 -7.37 13.06 6.08
N ASN A 107 -6.99 12.15 5.17
CA ASN A 107 -7.89 11.10 4.64
C ASN A 107 -7.52 9.68 5.11
N SER A 108 -6.43 9.53 5.87
CA SER A 108 -5.97 8.25 6.41
C SER A 108 -6.95 7.67 7.42
N LEU A 109 -7.53 8.49 8.30
CA LEU A 109 -8.42 8.03 9.35
C LEU A 109 -9.75 7.55 8.76
N SER A 110 -10.45 8.38 7.99
CA SER A 110 -11.80 8.08 7.44
C SER A 110 -11.86 6.89 6.48
N ARG A 111 -10.75 6.55 5.82
CA ARG A 111 -10.65 5.38 4.93
C ARG A 111 -10.19 4.12 5.66
N PHE A 112 -9.32 4.26 6.67
CA PHE A 112 -8.79 3.16 7.47
C PHE A 112 -9.79 2.69 8.51
N TRP A 113 -10.45 3.61 9.20
CA TRP A 113 -11.53 3.32 10.14
C TRP A 113 -12.88 3.70 9.54
N PRO A 114 -13.90 2.83 9.62
CA PRO A 114 -13.96 1.63 10.48
C PRO A 114 -13.51 0.32 9.79
N ARG A 115 -13.02 0.34 8.54
CA ARG A 115 -12.72 -0.89 7.77
C ARG A 115 -11.68 -1.79 8.45
N ALA A 116 -10.66 -1.20 9.06
CA ALA A 116 -9.62 -1.91 9.82
C ALA A 116 -10.14 -2.54 11.13
N SER A 117 -11.26 -2.05 11.70
CA SER A 117 -11.87 -2.63 12.91
C SER A 117 -12.31 -4.06 12.69
N VAL A 118 -12.77 -4.40 11.49
CA VAL A 118 -13.23 -5.75 11.13
C VAL A 118 -12.06 -6.74 11.16
N VAL A 119 -10.90 -6.33 10.63
CA VAL A 119 -9.67 -7.15 10.67
C VAL A 119 -9.16 -7.26 12.12
N ALA A 120 -9.22 -6.18 12.89
CA ALA A 120 -8.84 -6.19 14.30
C ALA A 120 -9.74 -7.11 15.15
N GLU A 121 -11.05 -7.11 14.94
CA GLU A 121 -11.99 -8.02 15.61
C GLU A 121 -11.62 -9.48 15.33
N LYS A 122 -11.24 -9.79 14.09
CA LYS A 122 -10.84 -11.14 13.67
C LYS A 122 -9.48 -11.59 14.22
N LEU A 123 -8.57 -10.67 14.50
CA LEU A 123 -7.24 -10.96 15.06
C LEU A 123 -7.26 -11.11 16.58
N TRP A 124 -8.16 -10.40 17.27
CA TRP A 124 -8.22 -10.36 18.74
C TRP A 124 -9.31 -11.26 19.34
N SER A 125 -10.43 -11.43 18.65
CA SER A 125 -11.55 -12.23 19.16
C SER A 125 -11.32 -13.73 18.94
N SER A 126 -12.02 -14.55 19.71
CA SER A 126 -11.97 -16.01 19.58
C SER A 126 -12.38 -16.45 18.18
N SER A 127 -11.85 -17.58 17.70
CA SER A 127 -12.25 -18.15 16.41
C SER A 127 -13.73 -18.53 16.31
N THR A 128 -14.45 -18.53 17.43
CA THR A 128 -15.89 -18.80 17.56
C THR A 128 -16.77 -17.56 17.41
N THR A 129 -16.20 -16.36 17.30
CA THR A 129 -16.94 -15.12 17.09
C THR A 129 -16.85 -14.70 15.63
N ASP A 130 -17.60 -15.37 14.76
CA ASP A 130 -17.68 -15.14 13.32
C ASP A 130 -19.10 -14.83 12.82
N ASN A 131 -20.06 -14.67 13.74
CA ASN A 131 -21.45 -14.35 13.41
C ASN A 131 -21.63 -12.88 13.04
N ASN A 132 -22.07 -12.64 11.80
CA ASN A 132 -22.33 -11.29 11.28
C ASN A 132 -23.49 -10.58 12.00
N GLU A 133 -24.51 -11.32 12.45
CA GLU A 133 -25.68 -10.74 13.13
C GLU A 133 -25.31 -10.11 14.47
N ASP A 134 -24.30 -10.67 15.16
CA ASP A 134 -23.81 -10.14 16.44
C ASP A 134 -22.72 -9.06 16.24
N ALA A 135 -21.98 -9.13 15.14
CA ALA A 135 -20.89 -8.21 14.83
C ALA A 135 -21.40 -6.86 14.29
N LEU A 136 -22.45 -6.87 13.47
CA LEU A 136 -22.95 -5.67 12.78
C LEU A 136 -23.41 -4.57 13.75
N PRO A 137 -24.20 -4.86 14.82
CA PRO A 137 -24.59 -3.83 15.79
C PRO A 137 -23.38 -3.26 16.56
N ARG A 138 -22.41 -4.11 16.92
CA ARG A 138 -21.18 -3.69 17.62
C ARG A 138 -20.30 -2.81 16.74
N PHE A 139 -20.21 -3.15 15.46
CA PHE A 139 -19.50 -2.36 14.45
C PHE A 139 -20.14 -0.98 14.28
N HIS A 140 -21.47 -0.88 14.20
CA HIS A 140 -22.16 0.40 14.11
C HIS A 140 -21.92 1.27 15.36
N ILE A 141 -21.98 0.70 16.57
CA ILE A 141 -21.67 1.42 17.81
C ILE A 141 -20.21 1.89 17.84
N HIS A 142 -19.27 1.03 17.43
CA HIS A 142 -17.85 1.38 17.37
C HIS A 142 -17.58 2.49 16.35
N ARG A 143 -18.23 2.45 15.19
CA ARG A 143 -18.19 3.51 14.18
C ARG A 143 -18.72 4.83 14.74
N SER A 144 -19.85 4.85 15.42
CA SER A 144 -20.39 6.08 16.03
C SER A 144 -19.42 6.67 17.06
N ARG A 145 -18.81 5.83 17.89
CA ARG A 145 -17.78 6.27 18.86
C ARG A 145 -16.54 6.83 18.19
N LEU A 146 -16.12 6.29 17.05
CA LEU A 146 -15.00 6.81 16.28
C LEU A 146 -15.27 8.22 15.73
N LEU A 147 -16.52 8.49 15.33
CA LEU A 147 -16.94 9.81 14.83
C LEU A 147 -17.03 10.87 15.94
N GLU A 148 -17.19 10.46 17.19
CA GLU A 148 -17.20 11.35 18.37
C GLU A 148 -15.78 11.74 18.84
N LEU A 149 -14.73 11.14 18.27
CA LEU A 149 -13.35 11.45 18.66
C LEU A 149 -12.89 12.80 18.07
N PRO A 150 -12.11 13.60 18.82
CA PRO A 150 -11.62 14.92 18.37
C PRO A 150 -10.77 14.86 17.09
N THR A 151 -10.22 13.69 16.76
CA THR A 151 -9.42 13.44 15.56
C THR A 151 -10.26 13.32 14.29
N TYR A 152 -11.57 13.11 14.42
CA TYR A 152 -12.52 12.94 13.31
C TYR A 152 -13.46 14.13 13.10
N SER A 153 -13.56 15.05 14.08
CA SER A 153 -14.51 16.15 14.10
C SER A 153 -14.07 17.41 13.30
N VAL A 154 -13.03 17.31 12.47
CA VAL A 154 -12.48 18.42 11.67
C VAL A 154 -12.62 18.16 10.16
N ILE A 155 -13.47 17.20 9.77
CA ILE A 155 -13.85 16.94 8.38
C ILE A 155 -15.32 17.32 8.19
#